data_AF-A0A060XP14-F1
#
_entry.id   AF-A0A060XP14-F1
#
_cell.length_a   1.000
_cell.length_b   1.000
_cell.length_c   1.000
_cell.angle_alpha   90.00
_cell.angle_beta   90.00
_cell.angle_gamma   90.00
#
_symmetry.space_group_name_H-M   'P 1'
#
loop_
_entity.id
_entity.type
_entity.pdbx_description
1 polymer ?
#
loop_
_entity_poly.entity_id
_entity_poly.type
_entity_poly.pdbx_seq_one_letter_code
_entity_poly.pdbx_strand_id
1 'polypeptide(L)' 'MLLEHRKQQNESAEDEQELSEVFMKSLNYTARFSRFKNRETIASVRSLEGQFEDEELQQILDDIQTKRSFQY' A
#
# COMPACT_ATOMS: atom_id res chain seq x y z
N MET A 1 1.84 -6.34 0.93
CA MET A 1 1.62 -5.58 -0.33
C MET A 1 1.66 -6.57 -1.50
N LEU A 2 0.94 -6.34 -2.60
CA LEU A 2 0.86 -7.29 -3.73
C LEU A 2 2.23 -7.65 -4.34
N LEU A 3 3.13 -6.68 -4.46
CA LEU A 3 4.49 -6.90 -4.98
C LEU A 3 5.37 -7.72 -4.00
N GLU A 4 5.25 -7.50 -2.70
CA GLU A 4 5.91 -8.32 -1.67
C GLU A 4 5.47 -9.78 -1.75
N HIS A 5 4.15 -10.00 -1.89
CA HIS A 5 3.61 -11.35 -2.05
C HIS A 5 4.11 -12.03 -3.33
N ARG A 6 4.26 -11.27 -4.44
CA ARG A 6 4.82 -11.78 -5.69
C ARG A 6 6.31 -12.13 -5.58
N LYS A 7 7.08 -11.35 -4.81
CA LYS A 7 8.49 -11.64 -4.49
C LYS A 7 8.61 -12.93 -3.67
N GLN A 8 7.81 -13.07 -2.62
CA GLN A 8 7.81 -14.24 -1.74
C GLN A 8 7.40 -15.53 -2.47
N GLN A 9 6.41 -15.46 -3.36
CA GLN A 9 6.05 -16.58 -4.24
C GLN A 9 7.19 -17.02 -5.16
N ASN A 10 8.03 -16.07 -5.59
CA ASN A 10 9.16 -16.34 -6.47
C ASN A 10 10.31 -17.01 -5.70
N GLU A 11 10.60 -16.54 -4.48
CA GLU A 11 11.58 -17.14 -3.56
C GLU A 11 11.19 -18.55 -3.11
N SER A 12 9.90 -18.89 -3.16
CA SER A 12 9.38 -20.21 -2.79
C SER A 12 9.24 -21.18 -3.97
N ALA A 13 9.59 -20.76 -5.19
CA ALA A 13 9.51 -21.59 -6.39
C ALA A 13 10.75 -22.49 -6.52
N GLU A 14 10.60 -23.72 -7.01
CA GLU A 14 11.73 -24.65 -7.22
C GLU A 14 12.76 -24.10 -8.22
N ASP A 15 12.30 -23.37 -9.24
CA ASP A 15 13.15 -22.64 -10.19
C ASP A 15 13.06 -21.14 -9.90
N GLU A 16 13.88 -20.66 -8.96
CA GLU A 16 13.95 -19.23 -8.65
C GLU A 16 14.38 -18.45 -9.90
N GLN A 17 13.48 -17.61 -10.41
CA GLN A 17 13.76 -16.71 -11.52
C GLN A 17 14.19 -15.34 -11.00
N GLU A 18 15.22 -14.73 -11.59
CA GLU A 18 15.52 -13.34 -11.27
C GLU A 18 14.34 -12.44 -11.64
N LEU A 19 13.87 -11.67 -10.66
CA LEU A 19 12.84 -10.67 -10.86
C LEU A 19 13.41 -9.53 -11.71
N SER A 20 12.66 -9.10 -12.73
CA SER A 20 13.07 -8.01 -13.63
C SER A 20 13.50 -6.74 -12.88
N GLU A 21 14.47 -6.01 -13.45
CA GLU A 21 14.89 -4.70 -12.96
C GLU A 21 13.71 -3.71 -12.81
N VAL A 22 12.72 -3.79 -13.71
CA VAL A 22 11.48 -3.00 -13.62
C VAL A 22 10.70 -3.35 -12.36
N PHE A 23 10.57 -4.64 -12.05
CA PHE A 23 9.88 -5.12 -10.85
C PHE A 23 10.57 -4.62 -9.58
N MET A 24 11.90 -4.75 -9.49
CA MET A 24 12.68 -4.28 -8.34
C MET A 24 12.58 -2.77 -8.15
N LYS A 25 12.61 -1.98 -9.24
CA LYS A 25 12.42 -0.53 -9.17
C LYS A 25 11.00 -0.17 -8.71
N SER A 26 9.97 -0.83 -9.23
CA SER A 26 8.58 -0.61 -8.82
C SER A 26 8.34 -1.00 -7.35
N LEU A 27 8.92 -2.12 -6.89
CA LEU A 27 8.84 -2.54 -5.50
C LEU A 27 9.47 -1.49 -4.57
N ASN A 28 10.69 -1.04 -4.87
CA ASN A 28 11.36 -0.02 -4.07
C ASN A 28 10.64 1.33 -4.09
N TYR A 29 10.12 1.76 -5.24
CA TYR A 29 9.35 3.00 -5.36
C TYR A 29 8.07 2.93 -4.51
N THR A 30 7.29 1.86 -4.66
CA THR A 30 6.05 1.69 -3.89
C THR A 30 6.31 1.51 -2.40
N ALA A 31 7.40 0.85 -2.01
CA ALA A 31 7.81 0.75 -0.61
C ALA A 31 8.20 2.10 -0.01
N ARG A 32 8.98 2.91 -0.74
CA ARG A 32 9.45 4.23 -0.29
C ARG A 32 8.32 5.26 -0.18
N PHE A 33 7.37 5.23 -1.11
CA PHE A 33 6.24 6.16 -1.13
C PHE A 33 4.95 5.56 -0.54
N SER A 34 5.02 4.37 0.07
CA SER A 34 3.86 3.76 0.72
C SER A 34 3.40 4.64 1.88
N ARG A 35 2.32 5.38 1.67
CA ARG A 35 1.71 6.23 2.70
C ARG A 35 0.90 5.42 3.74
N PHE A 36 0.51 4.19 3.39
CA PHE A 36 -0.32 3.33 4.22
C PHE A 36 0.26 1.92 4.25
N LYS A 37 0.65 1.45 5.44
CA LYS A 37 1.13 0.07 5.63
C LYS A 37 0.01 -0.91 5.98
N ASN A 38 -1.12 -0.41 6.50
CA ASN A 38 -2.27 -1.23 6.86
C ASN A 38 -3.19 -1.45 5.65
N ARG A 39 -3.48 -2.73 5.35
CA ARG A 39 -4.37 -3.17 4.28
C ARG A 39 -5.82 -2.73 4.47
N GLU A 40 -6.28 -2.64 5.72
CA GLU A 40 -7.60 -2.12 6.09
C GLU A 40 -7.68 -0.63 5.76
N THR A 41 -6.66 0.16 6.10
CA THR A 41 -6.60 1.60 5.75
C THR A 41 -6.60 1.81 4.23
N ILE A 42 -5.88 0.97 3.47
CA ILE A 42 -5.89 1.03 2.00
C ILE A 42 -7.29 0.72 1.45
N ALA A 43 -7.97 -0.28 2.01
CA ALA A 43 -9.33 -0.63 1.61
C ALA A 43 -10.32 0.48 1.95
N SER A 44 -10.25 1.03 3.17
CA SER A 44 -11.07 2.17 3.59
C SER A 44 -10.89 3.36 2.63
N VAL A 45 -9.65 3.80 2.38
CA VAL A 45 -9.35 4.93 1.47
C VAL A 45 -9.88 4.70 0.06
N ARG A 46 -9.72 3.49 -0.50
CA ARG A 46 -10.23 3.16 -1.85
C ARG A 46 -11.75 3.18 -1.92
N SER A 47 -12.43 2.79 -0.84
CA SER A 47 -13.88 2.86 -0.76
C SER A 47 -14.40 4.31 -0.61
N LEU A 48 -13.53 5.28 -0.29
CA LEU A 48 -13.93 6.69 -0.19
C LEU A 48 -14.07 7.38 -1.55
N GLU A 49 -13.45 6.84 -2.62
CA GLU A 49 -13.52 7.46 -3.93
C GLU A 49 -14.94 7.37 -4.51
N GLY A 50 -15.67 8.50 -4.45
CA GLY A 50 -16.98 8.69 -5.07
C GLY A 50 -18.21 8.38 -4.19
N GLN A 51 -18.03 8.11 -2.89
CA GLN A 51 -19.14 7.75 -1.97
C GLN A 51 -19.41 8.75 -0.84
N PHE A 52 -18.56 9.76 -0.65
CA PHE A 52 -18.62 10.65 0.51
C PHE A 52 -18.62 12.12 0.08
N GLU A 53 -19.41 12.95 0.78
CA GLU A 53 -19.37 14.40 0.67
C GLU A 53 -18.06 14.96 1.25
N ASP A 54 -17.63 16.13 0.78
CA ASP A 54 -16.31 16.72 1.08
C ASP A 54 -16.00 16.83 2.59
N GLU A 55 -17.02 17.09 3.43
CA GLU A 55 -16.86 17.16 4.89
C GLU A 55 -16.57 15.79 5.52
N GLU A 56 -17.21 14.73 5.03
CA GLU A 56 -16.97 13.37 5.50
C GLU A 56 -15.59 12.87 5.04
N LEU A 57 -15.21 13.21 3.80
CA LEU A 57 -13.89 12.92 3.27
C LEU A 57 -12.80 13.63 4.10
N GLN A 58 -13.03 14.89 4.47
CA GLN A 58 -12.10 15.66 5.30
C GLN A 58 -11.92 15.02 6.68
N GLN A 59 -13.01 14.64 7.36
CA GLN A 59 -12.94 13.98 8.67
C GLN A 59 -12.16 12.67 8.61
N ILE A 60 -12.35 11.88 7.55
CA ILE A 60 -11.65 10.61 7.38
C ILE A 60 -10.17 10.83 7.05
N LEU A 61 -9.83 11.86 6.27
CA LEU A 61 -8.44 12.24 6.00
C LEU A 61 -7.71 12.71 7.27
N ASP A 62 -8.38 13.45 8.16
CA ASP A 62 -7.87 13.85 9.47
C ASP A 62 -7.64 12.65 10.40
N ASP A 63 -8.57 11.70 10.44
CA ASP A 63 -8.41 10.44 11.17
C ASP A 63 -7.24 9.60 10.64
N ILE A 64 -7.06 9.58 9.32
CA ILE A 64 -5.95 8.91 8.66
C ILE A 64 -4.62 9.59 9.00
N GLN A 65 -4.55 10.93 8.98
CA GLN A 65 -3.36 11.68 9.40
C GLN A 65 -2.99 11.36 10.85
N THR A 66 -3.99 11.32 11.72
CA THR A 66 -3.84 11.02 13.14
C THR A 66 -3.28 9.61 13.34
N LYS A 67 -3.90 8.59 12.74
CA LYS A 67 -3.40 7.19 12.79
C LYS A 67 -2.00 7.02 12.19
N ARG A 68 -1.63 7.83 11.19
CA ARG A 68 -0.28 7.84 10.61
C ARG A 68 0.77 8.42 11.56
N SER A 69 0.44 9.43 12.35
CA SER A 69 1.37 9.98 13.36
C SER A 69 1.71 8.99 14.48
N PHE A 70 0.79 8.06 14.78
CA PHE A 70 1.00 7.01 15.78
C PHE A 70 1.79 5.77 15.26
N GLN A 71 2.19 5.76 14.00
CA GLN A 71 2.95 4.65 13.39
C GLN A 71 4.46 4.92 13.22
N TYR A 72 4.96 6.03 13.78
CA TYR A 72 6.39 6.36 13.87
C TYR A 72 6.97 6.04 15.24
#